data_AF-A0A6U3S5T6-F1
#
_entry.id   AF-A0A6U3S5T6-F1
#
_cell.length_a   1.000
_cell.length_b   1.000
_cell.length_c   1.000
_cell.angle_alpha   90.00
_cell.angle_beta   90.00
_cell.angle_gamma   90.00
#
_symmetry.space_group_name_H-M   'P 1'
#
loop_
_entity.id
_entity.type
_entity.pdbx_description
1 polymer ?
#
loop_
_entity_poly.entity_id
_entity_poly.type
_entity_poly.pdbx_seq_one_letter_code
_entity_poly.pdbx_strand_id
1 'polypeptide(L)'
;AARTELALMAPIVSVFARHAPRHKEAVIAAFNASGSHTLMCGDGTNDVGALKQAHVGVSIISVPDLEAKQRSANETISAVRAEDKKERKSSKKRSKSGSKSSGKKPKQSRAERIERSLQALAEAEEELHYVSLGNASVASPFTSRKTSIRCCKDILQQGRCTLVTMIQIYKILGVNCLVNALVLTKLHQKGVKQGDRQMTAVGLVVAGLFLFVTRGKPLSKISPRKPPSSVLCKETLLSMTVQFAIHFVAIMTVTYMSDVYVDPYDPSAMVPDGPFNPNTLNTATFLVTVLATINTFVVNYRGRPFMENLTENKLLFRSLQVCYAVLFVCALDIFPPLNQLLQLTPLPSTGPPSFNVNDVGQGGDDDSIQGMMLQAIDAIGFRLMLCVIMCLDTAFVTLSEKAIRSVMDG
;
A
#
# COMPACT_ATOMS: atom_id res chain seq x y z
N ALA A 1 0.50 -17.35 42.41
CA ALA A 1 0.30 -16.14 43.22
C ALA A 1 1.14 -14.97 42.69
N ALA A 2 2.44 -14.90 42.99
CA ALA A 2 3.27 -13.72 42.66
C ALA A 2 3.31 -13.31 41.17
N ARG A 3 3.33 -14.26 40.22
CA ARG A 3 3.29 -13.95 38.78
C ARG A 3 1.96 -13.33 38.34
N THR A 4 0.87 -13.77 38.94
CA THR A 4 -0.48 -13.29 38.66
C THR A 4 -0.67 -11.87 39.21
N GLU A 5 -0.16 -11.62 40.42
CA GLU A 5 -0.16 -10.30 41.04
C GLU A 5 0.69 -9.30 40.23
N LEU A 6 1.87 -9.71 39.77
CA LEU A 6 2.70 -8.89 38.90
C LEU A 6 2.02 -8.57 37.57
N ALA A 7 1.28 -9.51 36.97
CA ALA A 7 0.51 -9.28 35.74
C ALA A 7 -0.62 -8.24 35.92
N LEU A 8 -1.22 -8.19 37.10
CA LEU A 8 -2.25 -7.19 37.43
C LEU A 8 -1.64 -5.81 37.72
N MET A 9 -0.47 -5.77 38.38
CA MET A 9 0.19 -4.51 38.75
C MET A 9 1.03 -3.91 37.62
N ALA A 10 1.58 -4.72 36.71
CA ALA A 10 2.49 -4.23 35.67
C ALA A 10 1.90 -3.08 34.82
N PRO A 11 0.63 -3.13 34.37
CA PRO A 11 0.04 -2.05 33.56
C PRO A 11 -0.11 -0.70 34.27
N ILE A 12 -0.18 -0.68 35.61
CA ILE A 12 -0.38 0.55 36.40
C ILE A 12 0.94 1.13 36.93
N VAL A 13 2.03 0.38 36.89
CA VAL A 13 3.35 0.81 37.37
C VAL A 13 4.21 1.27 36.20
N SER A 14 4.72 2.50 36.27
CA SER A 14 5.57 3.06 35.20
C SER A 14 7.08 2.87 35.42
N VAL A 15 7.52 2.64 36.66
CA VAL A 15 8.94 2.58 37.01
C VAL A 15 9.23 1.35 37.85
N PHE A 16 10.08 0.47 37.31
CA PHE A 16 10.65 -0.69 38.01
C PHE A 16 12.15 -0.45 38.20
N ALA A 17 12.58 -0.19 39.43
CA ALA A 17 13.96 0.17 39.74
C ALA A 17 14.71 -0.97 40.45
N ARG A 18 16.04 -1.00 40.32
CA ARG A 18 16.92 -2.00 40.98
C ARG A 18 16.62 -3.47 40.63
N HIS A 19 16.09 -3.72 39.43
CA HIS A 19 15.81 -5.07 38.95
C HIS A 19 17.09 -5.83 38.55
N ALA A 20 17.22 -7.06 39.04
CA ALA A 20 18.13 -8.05 38.47
C ALA A 20 17.66 -8.44 37.06
N PRO A 21 18.54 -8.97 36.18
CA PRO A 21 18.18 -9.35 34.80
C PRO A 21 16.92 -10.23 34.71
N ARG A 22 16.81 -11.26 35.56
CA ARG A 22 15.62 -12.14 35.64
C ARG A 22 14.32 -11.39 35.96
N HIS A 23 14.40 -10.33 36.76
CA HIS A 23 13.21 -9.56 37.11
C HIS A 23 12.75 -8.68 35.95
N LYS A 24 13.65 -8.22 35.07
CA LYS A 24 13.26 -7.48 33.85
C LYS A 24 12.46 -8.37 32.91
N GLU A 25 12.91 -9.60 32.71
CA GLU A 25 12.20 -10.62 31.94
C GLU A 25 10.81 -10.91 32.51
N ALA A 26 10.71 -11.08 33.84
CA ALA A 26 9.43 -11.30 34.51
C ALA A 26 8.44 -10.14 34.32
N VAL A 27 8.91 -8.88 34.30
CA VAL A 27 8.07 -7.70 34.03
C VAL A 27 7.54 -7.73 32.59
N ILE A 28 8.39 -8.01 31.60
CA ILE A 28 7.94 -8.12 30.20
C ILE A 28 6.93 -9.26 30.03
N ALA A 29 7.18 -10.42 30.66
CA ALA A 29 6.25 -11.54 30.65
C ALA A 29 4.90 -11.17 31.30
N ALA A 30 4.90 -10.37 32.37
CA ALA A 30 3.69 -9.88 33.02
C ALA A 30 2.88 -8.91 32.13
N PHE A 31 3.55 -8.00 31.41
CA PHE A 31 2.88 -7.16 30.40
C PHE A 31 2.28 -8.00 29.26
N ASN A 32 3.01 -9.00 28.76
CA ASN A 32 2.49 -9.89 27.72
C ASN A 32 1.27 -10.68 28.21
N ALA A 33 1.32 -11.20 29.45
CA ALA A 33 0.23 -11.97 30.05
C ALA A 33 -1.04 -11.15 30.30
N SER A 34 -0.92 -9.82 30.46
CA SER A 34 -2.07 -8.90 30.54
C SER A 34 -2.65 -8.50 29.18
N GLY A 35 -2.15 -9.08 28.08
CA GLY A 35 -2.62 -8.81 26.71
C GLY A 35 -1.99 -7.57 26.07
N SER A 36 -0.95 -6.99 26.67
CA SER A 36 -0.21 -5.86 26.07
C SER A 36 0.82 -6.35 25.05
N HIS A 37 1.00 -5.58 23.97
CA HIS A 37 2.13 -5.76 23.07
C HIS A 37 3.33 -4.96 23.58
N THR A 38 4.45 -5.65 23.79
CA THR A 38 5.65 -5.09 24.43
C THR A 38 6.76 -4.81 23.42
N LEU A 39 7.39 -3.66 23.59
CA LEU A 39 8.67 -3.33 22.95
C LEU A 39 9.69 -3.10 24.06
N MET A 40 10.82 -3.80 24.00
CA MET A 40 11.94 -3.62 24.93
C MET A 40 13.11 -3.01 24.17
N CYS A 41 13.68 -1.95 24.72
CA CYS A 41 14.89 -1.32 24.20
C CYS A 41 15.98 -1.36 25.28
N GLY A 42 17.17 -1.87 24.95
CA GLY A 42 18.29 -1.98 25.90
C GLY A 42 19.63 -2.10 25.17
N ASP A 43 20.72 -1.95 25.90
CA ASP A 43 22.09 -1.94 25.36
C ASP A 43 22.97 -3.01 26.03
N GLY A 44 22.60 -3.46 27.22
CA GLY A 44 23.42 -4.32 28.07
C GLY A 44 23.11 -5.81 28.00
N THR A 45 24.08 -6.62 28.45
CA THR A 45 23.92 -8.07 28.71
C THR A 45 22.80 -8.36 29.71
N ASN A 46 22.51 -7.42 30.60
CA ASN A 46 21.45 -7.51 31.60
C ASN A 46 20.03 -7.45 31.00
N ASP A 47 19.88 -7.00 29.76
CA ASP A 47 18.59 -6.85 29.09
C ASP A 47 18.27 -8.01 28.14
N VAL A 48 19.22 -8.92 27.91
CA VAL A 48 19.11 -10.04 26.94
C VAL A 48 17.83 -10.86 27.14
N GLY A 49 17.51 -11.25 28.39
CA GLY A 49 16.29 -12.00 28.69
C GLY A 49 15.01 -11.21 28.37
N ALA A 50 14.99 -9.94 28.75
CA ALA A 50 13.85 -9.05 28.49
C ALA A 50 13.69 -8.72 26.99
N LEU A 51 14.79 -8.52 26.26
CA LEU A 51 14.82 -8.30 24.82
C LEU A 51 14.25 -9.49 24.06
N LYS A 52 14.57 -10.71 24.49
CA LYS A 52 14.07 -11.95 23.90
C LYS A 52 12.60 -12.22 24.24
N GLN A 53 12.17 -11.84 25.45
CA GLN A 53 10.81 -12.06 25.93
C GLN A 53 9.79 -11.05 25.36
N ALA A 54 10.25 -9.87 24.91
CA ALA A 54 9.40 -8.86 24.31
C ALA A 54 8.92 -9.26 22.91
N HIS A 55 7.75 -8.77 22.49
CA HIS A 55 7.29 -8.97 21.11
C HIS A 55 8.22 -8.31 20.09
N VAL A 56 8.79 -7.14 20.47
CA VAL A 56 9.79 -6.43 19.69
C VAL A 56 10.97 -6.06 20.59
N GLY A 57 12.10 -6.76 20.43
CA GLY A 57 13.36 -6.41 21.10
C GLY A 57 14.23 -5.51 20.21
N VAL A 58 14.74 -4.42 20.78
CA VAL A 58 15.65 -3.47 20.13
C VAL A 58 16.91 -3.32 20.96
N SER A 59 18.05 -3.71 20.41
CA SER A 59 19.34 -3.38 21.01
C SER A 59 19.89 -2.05 20.48
N ILE A 60 20.49 -1.23 21.34
CA ILE A 60 21.24 -0.05 20.93
C ILE A 60 22.72 -0.33 21.20
N ILE A 61 23.56 -0.12 20.19
CA ILE A 61 25.01 -0.17 20.38
C ILE A 61 25.44 1.11 21.12
N SER A 62 25.99 0.95 22.32
CA SER A 62 26.58 2.05 23.08
C SER A 62 28.09 1.98 23.01
N VAL A 63 28.70 3.06 22.53
CA VAL A 63 30.16 3.25 22.54
C VAL A 63 30.45 4.62 23.13
N PRO A 64 30.91 4.70 24.39
CA PRO A 64 31.03 5.95 25.13
C PRO A 64 31.83 7.04 24.41
N ASP A 65 32.94 6.68 23.77
CA ASP A 65 33.81 7.64 23.07
C ASP A 65 33.12 8.24 21.83
N LEU A 66 32.41 7.41 21.07
CA LEU A 66 31.63 7.83 19.91
C LEU A 66 30.43 8.67 20.32
N GLU A 67 29.77 8.29 21.42
CA GLU A 67 28.67 9.07 21.99
C GLU A 67 29.14 10.46 22.43
N ALA A 68 30.31 10.56 23.06
CA ALA A 68 30.91 11.84 23.45
C ALA A 68 31.24 12.72 22.24
N LYS A 69 31.87 12.15 21.19
CA LYS A 69 32.13 12.83 19.92
C LYS A 69 30.82 13.36 19.31
N GLN A 70 29.81 12.50 19.17
CA GLN A 70 28.50 12.87 18.61
C GLN A 70 27.78 13.93 19.45
N ARG A 71 27.88 13.87 20.77
CA ARG A 71 27.25 14.85 21.68
C ARG A 71 27.87 16.23 21.51
N SER A 72 29.21 16.31 21.51
CA SER A 72 29.93 17.57 21.34
C SER A 72 29.65 18.25 20.00
N ALA A 73 29.57 17.47 18.92
CA ALA A 73 29.23 17.97 17.59
C ALA A 73 27.78 18.48 17.52
N ASN A 74 26.82 17.72 18.08
CA ASN A 74 25.42 18.13 18.12
C ASN A 74 25.17 19.37 18.99
N GLU A 75 25.88 19.50 20.11
CA GLU A 75 25.85 20.69 20.97
C GLU A 75 26.38 21.92 20.22
N THR A 76 27.49 21.76 19.48
CA THR A 76 28.07 22.84 18.66
C THR A 76 27.08 23.30 17.58
N ILE A 77 26.47 22.37 16.83
CA ILE A 77 25.45 22.69 15.81
C ILE A 77 24.24 23.39 16.44
N SER A 78 23.78 22.92 17.61
CA SER A 78 22.63 23.49 18.31
C SER A 78 22.91 24.90 18.82
N ALA A 79 24.11 25.14 19.38
CA ALA A 79 24.56 26.45 19.82
C ALA A 79 24.63 27.43 18.64
N VAL A 80 25.22 27.01 17.52
CA VAL A 80 25.31 27.83 16.30
C VAL A 80 23.91 28.14 15.74
N ARG A 81 22.96 27.20 15.77
CA ARG A 81 21.56 27.44 15.36
C ARG A 81 20.83 28.39 16.32
N ALA A 82 21.13 28.33 17.61
CA ALA A 82 20.54 29.22 18.61
C ALA A 82 21.08 30.66 18.48
N GLU A 83 22.38 30.83 18.19
CA GLU A 83 23.00 32.10 17.81
C GLU A 83 22.26 32.71 16.60
N ASP A 84 21.99 31.91 15.57
CA ASP A 84 21.24 32.33 14.36
C ASP A 84 19.85 32.89 14.69
N LYS A 85 19.11 32.16 15.52
CA LYS A 85 17.76 32.56 15.92
C LYS A 85 17.79 33.86 16.73
N LYS A 86 18.83 34.07 17.55
CA LYS A 86 19.01 35.31 18.33
C LYS A 86 19.39 36.48 17.42
N GLU A 87 20.31 36.30 16.47
CA GLU A 87 20.69 37.34 15.50
C GLU A 87 19.55 37.73 14.55
N ARG A 88 18.77 36.76 14.06
CA ARG A 88 17.57 37.04 13.26
C ARG A 88 16.50 37.80 14.05
N LYS A 89 16.39 37.57 15.36
CA LYS A 89 15.49 38.34 16.24
C LYS A 89 16.03 39.74 16.56
N SER A 90 17.34 39.91 16.72
CA SER A 90 17.95 41.21 17.04
C SER A 90 18.04 42.13 15.81
N SER A 91 18.33 41.60 14.63
CA SER A 91 18.30 42.34 13.35
C SER A 91 16.90 42.86 13.00
N LYS A 92 15.84 42.10 13.30
CA LYS A 92 14.44 42.57 13.19
C LYS A 92 14.08 43.69 14.17
N LYS A 93 14.86 43.87 15.24
CA LYS A 93 14.69 44.92 16.27
C LYS A 93 15.60 46.13 16.05
N ARG A 94 16.66 46.00 15.24
CA ARG A 94 17.72 47.00 15.03
C ARG A 94 17.55 47.90 13.81
N SER A 95 16.46 47.78 13.04
CA SER A 95 16.13 48.69 11.94
C SER A 95 15.73 50.12 12.38
N LYS A 96 16.04 50.54 13.62
CA LYS A 96 15.67 51.86 14.16
C LYS A 96 16.78 52.70 14.82
N SER A 97 18.03 52.24 14.88
CA SER A 97 19.13 53.16 15.26
C SER A 97 20.47 52.68 14.74
N GLY A 98 21.06 53.47 13.85
CA GLY A 98 22.43 53.28 13.40
C GLY A 98 23.43 53.65 14.50
N SER A 99 24.47 52.83 14.65
CA SER A 99 25.81 53.30 15.04
C SER A 99 26.85 52.20 14.81
N LYS A 100 28.03 52.63 14.36
CA LYS A 100 29.25 51.88 14.08
C LYS A 100 30.00 51.55 15.38
N SER A 101 30.71 50.42 15.44
CA SER A 101 32.16 50.40 15.77
C SER A 101 32.76 48.98 15.82
N SER A 102 34.02 48.95 15.37
CA SER A 102 35.21 48.25 15.89
C SER A 102 35.25 46.72 16.03
N GLY A 103 36.03 46.10 15.13
CA GLY A 103 37.21 45.29 15.43
C GLY A 103 37.10 44.15 16.44
N LYS A 104 37.08 42.90 15.95
CA LYS A 104 37.43 41.70 16.74
C LYS A 104 38.18 40.68 15.87
N LYS A 105 39.22 40.09 16.47
CA LYS A 105 40.09 38.99 16.00
C LYS A 105 39.35 37.90 15.20
N PRO A 106 40.02 37.11 14.33
CA PRO A 106 39.36 36.14 13.47
C PRO A 106 38.70 35.06 14.31
N LYS A 107 37.40 35.21 14.54
CA LYS A 107 36.56 34.10 15.00
C LYS A 107 36.36 33.22 13.79
N GLN A 108 36.77 31.96 13.92
CA GLN A 108 36.49 30.87 12.99
C GLN A 108 35.10 31.04 12.38
N SER A 109 35.01 30.95 11.05
CA SER A 109 33.77 31.24 10.34
C SER A 109 32.66 30.32 10.87
N ARG A 110 31.45 30.86 10.96
CA ARG A 110 30.29 30.11 11.44
C ARG A 110 30.01 28.89 10.56
N ALA A 111 30.28 29.00 9.26
CA ALA A 111 30.22 27.88 8.32
C ALA A 111 31.26 26.81 8.66
N GLU A 112 32.52 27.19 8.93
CA GLU A 112 33.60 26.26 9.30
C GLU A 112 33.29 25.49 10.59
N ARG A 113 32.65 26.12 11.59
CA ARG A 113 32.25 25.43 12.83
C ARG A 113 31.19 24.36 12.58
N ILE A 114 30.23 24.63 11.70
CA ILE A 114 29.20 23.65 11.31
C ILE A 114 29.83 22.54 10.48
N GLU A 115 30.69 22.88 9.52
CA GLU A 115 31.38 21.93 8.65
C GLU A 115 32.21 20.94 9.44
N ARG A 116 33.05 21.41 10.39
CA ARG A 116 33.80 20.51 11.29
C ARG A 116 32.90 19.62 12.13
N SER A 117 31.78 20.16 12.61
CA SER A 117 30.84 19.37 13.41
C SER A 117 30.14 18.30 12.56
N LEU A 118 29.85 18.59 11.28
CA LEU A 118 29.30 17.62 10.34
C LEU A 118 30.34 16.55 9.97
N GLN A 119 31.60 16.94 9.77
CA GLN A 119 32.68 16.02 9.52
C GLN A 119 32.92 15.09 10.71
N ALA A 120 32.99 15.62 11.93
CA ALA A 120 33.13 14.82 13.15
C ALA A 120 31.94 13.85 13.36
N LEU A 121 30.72 14.22 12.94
CA LEU A 121 29.57 13.33 12.95
C LEU A 121 29.71 12.20 11.91
N ALA A 122 30.19 12.51 10.71
CA ALA A 122 30.41 11.53 9.65
C ALA A 122 31.50 10.52 10.05
N GLU A 123 32.63 11.00 10.57
CA GLU A 123 33.72 10.16 11.09
C GLU A 123 33.23 9.25 12.22
N ALA A 124 32.45 9.78 13.16
CA ALA A 124 31.86 8.97 14.23
C ALA A 124 30.84 7.95 13.70
N GLU A 125 30.09 8.24 12.64
CA GLU A 125 29.16 7.28 12.02
C GLU A 125 29.89 6.17 11.25
N GLU A 126 31.04 6.49 10.66
CA GLU A 126 31.94 5.52 10.01
C GLU A 126 32.63 4.61 11.03
N GLU A 127 33.24 5.17 12.08
CA GLU A 127 33.83 4.39 13.18
C GLU A 127 32.81 3.42 13.79
N LEU A 128 31.56 3.85 13.92
CA LEU A 128 30.48 3.03 14.47
C LEU A 128 30.11 1.83 13.58
N HIS A 129 30.35 1.89 12.26
CA HIS A 129 30.14 0.74 11.37
C HIS A 129 31.08 -0.43 11.69
N TYR A 130 32.28 -0.13 12.19
CA TYR A 130 33.30 -1.13 12.53
C TYR A 130 33.20 -1.67 13.96
N VAL A 131 32.26 -1.15 14.76
CA VAL A 131 32.05 -1.62 16.14
C VAL A 131 31.48 -3.04 16.13
N SER A 132 32.12 -3.93 16.90
CA SER A 132 31.66 -5.30 17.09
C SER A 132 30.32 -5.35 17.82
N LEU A 133 29.43 -6.20 17.32
CA LEU A 133 28.13 -6.45 17.94
C LEU A 133 28.31 -7.17 19.28
N GLY A 134 27.64 -6.67 20.32
CA GLY A 134 27.63 -7.27 21.66
C GLY A 134 26.59 -8.39 21.83
N ASN A 135 26.51 -8.97 23.03
CA ASN A 135 25.55 -10.04 23.35
C ASN A 135 24.08 -9.59 23.25
N ALA A 136 23.78 -8.31 23.53
CA ALA A 136 22.42 -7.77 23.40
C ALA A 136 21.92 -7.80 21.95
N SER A 137 22.79 -7.52 20.97
CA SER A 137 22.45 -7.58 19.54
C SER A 137 22.24 -8.99 19.01
N VAL A 138 22.79 -10.01 19.67
CA VAL A 138 22.48 -11.42 19.34
C VAL A 138 21.08 -11.79 19.81
N ALA A 139 20.59 -11.19 20.90
CA ALA A 139 19.30 -11.52 21.49
C ALA A 139 18.12 -10.75 20.90
N SER A 140 18.35 -9.53 20.38
CA SER A 140 17.30 -8.67 19.83
C SER A 140 17.11 -8.86 18.32
N PRO A 141 15.87 -8.94 17.80
CA PRO A 141 15.63 -8.98 16.36
C PRO A 141 16.04 -7.68 15.64
N PHE A 142 16.02 -6.54 16.32
CA PHE A 142 16.49 -5.26 15.78
C PHE A 142 17.73 -4.78 16.52
N THR A 143 18.77 -4.38 15.78
CA THR A 143 19.98 -3.75 16.34
C THR A 143 20.15 -2.36 15.74
N SER A 144 20.10 -1.33 16.58
CA SER A 144 20.38 0.05 16.20
C SER A 144 21.86 0.35 16.36
N ARG A 145 22.50 0.70 15.24
CA ARG A 145 23.83 1.30 15.22
C ARG A 145 23.79 2.76 15.71
N LYS A 146 22.64 3.44 15.67
CA LYS A 146 22.54 4.81 16.18
C LYS A 146 22.38 4.79 17.69
N THR A 147 23.16 5.61 18.39
CA THR A 147 23.13 5.90 19.83
C THR A 147 21.91 6.75 20.23
N SER A 148 20.73 6.37 19.73
CA SER A 148 19.49 7.13 19.90
C SER A 148 18.28 6.23 19.98
N ILE A 149 17.42 6.48 20.96
CA ILE A 149 16.10 5.82 21.11
C ILE A 149 15.12 6.15 19.97
N ARG A 150 15.51 7.04 19.03
CA ARG A 150 14.72 7.33 17.83
C ARG A 150 14.46 6.09 16.97
N CYS A 151 15.34 5.10 17.04
CA CYS A 151 15.15 3.81 16.37
C CYS A 151 13.82 3.15 16.76
N CYS A 152 13.40 3.24 18.03
CA CYS A 152 12.11 2.70 18.48
C CYS A 152 10.93 3.41 17.78
N LYS A 153 11.02 4.73 17.61
CA LYS A 153 10.03 5.52 16.88
C LYS A 153 10.00 5.12 15.40
N ASP A 154 11.16 4.99 14.77
CA ASP A 154 11.27 4.62 13.35
C ASP A 154 10.70 3.22 13.10
N ILE A 155 11.02 2.25 13.97
CA ILE A 155 10.46 0.90 13.94
C ILE A 155 8.94 0.93 14.08
N LEU A 156 8.38 1.72 15.01
CA LEU A 156 6.93 1.84 15.16
C LEU A 156 6.26 2.48 13.93
N GLN A 157 6.89 3.49 13.33
CA GLN A 157 6.39 4.14 12.12
C GLN A 157 6.39 3.20 10.93
N GLN A 158 7.49 2.48 10.73
CA GLN A 158 7.61 1.46 9.68
C GLN A 158 6.64 0.32 9.92
N GLY A 159 6.56 -0.24 11.13
CA GLY A 159 5.65 -1.33 11.45
C GLY A 159 4.19 -0.97 11.17
N ARG A 160 3.77 0.27 11.46
CA ARG A 160 2.42 0.75 11.14
C ARG A 160 2.19 0.91 9.64
N CYS A 161 3.17 1.42 8.90
CA CYS A 161 3.11 1.49 7.44
C CYS A 161 2.99 0.09 6.84
N THR A 162 3.89 -0.82 7.22
CA THR A 162 3.91 -2.21 6.77
C THR A 162 2.60 -2.94 7.05
N LEU A 163 2.04 -2.80 8.26
CA LEU A 163 0.77 -3.44 8.61
C LEU A 163 -0.38 -2.93 7.73
N VAL A 164 -0.43 -1.62 7.49
CA VAL A 164 -1.43 -1.01 6.61
C VAL A 164 -1.23 -1.47 5.16
N THR A 165 0.01 -1.49 4.66
CA THR A 165 0.34 -2.02 3.32
C THR A 165 -0.05 -3.49 3.17
N MET A 166 0.23 -4.33 4.17
CA MET A 166 -0.11 -5.75 4.17
C MET A 166 -1.63 -5.97 4.06
N ILE A 167 -2.42 -5.23 4.83
CA ILE A 167 -3.89 -5.32 4.77
C ILE A 167 -4.39 -4.90 3.38
N GLN A 168 -3.83 -3.86 2.78
CA GLN A 168 -4.19 -3.43 1.41
C GLN A 168 -3.89 -4.52 0.39
N ILE A 169 -2.71 -5.15 0.47
CA ILE A 169 -2.30 -6.24 -0.41
C ILE A 169 -3.28 -7.42 -0.31
N TYR A 170 -3.69 -7.79 0.91
CA TYR A 170 -4.67 -8.87 1.07
C TYR A 170 -6.06 -8.52 0.52
N LYS A 171 -6.52 -7.27 0.66
CA LYS A 171 -7.77 -6.83 0.02
C LYS A 171 -7.70 -6.95 -1.49
N ILE A 172 -6.62 -6.47 -2.09
CA ILE A 172 -6.36 -6.55 -3.53
C ILE A 172 -6.38 -8.02 -3.98
N LEU A 173 -5.62 -8.89 -3.30
CA LEU A 173 -5.54 -10.31 -3.64
C LEU A 173 -6.89 -11.01 -3.51
N GLY A 174 -7.64 -10.73 -2.44
CA GLY A 174 -8.93 -11.37 -2.19
C GLY A 174 -9.99 -10.97 -3.21
N VAL A 175 -10.11 -9.68 -3.55
CA VAL A 175 -11.06 -9.24 -4.59
C VAL A 175 -10.66 -9.76 -5.97
N ASN A 176 -9.37 -9.68 -6.33
CA ASN A 176 -8.88 -10.20 -7.61
C ASN A 176 -9.09 -11.72 -7.75
N CYS A 177 -8.94 -12.48 -6.66
CA CYS A 177 -9.21 -13.92 -6.66
C CYS A 177 -10.68 -14.21 -6.99
N LEU A 178 -11.62 -13.51 -6.34
CA LEU A 178 -13.05 -13.68 -6.60
C LEU A 178 -13.45 -13.26 -8.02
N VAL A 179 -12.92 -12.13 -8.51
CA VAL A 179 -13.14 -11.65 -9.87
C VAL A 179 -12.62 -12.66 -10.91
N ASN A 180 -11.39 -13.15 -10.75
CA ASN A 180 -10.82 -14.13 -11.68
C ASN A 180 -11.58 -15.46 -11.65
N ALA A 181 -12.01 -15.91 -10.46
CA ALA A 181 -12.83 -17.11 -10.34
C ALA A 181 -14.14 -16.97 -11.12
N LEU A 182 -14.84 -15.83 -10.98
CA LEU A 182 -16.08 -15.55 -11.70
C LEU A 182 -15.91 -15.61 -13.21
N VAL A 183 -14.89 -14.92 -13.73
CA VAL A 183 -14.62 -14.85 -15.18
C VAL A 183 -14.21 -16.22 -15.70
N LEU A 184 -13.33 -16.92 -15.00
CA LEU A 184 -12.90 -18.25 -15.41
C LEU A 184 -14.05 -19.25 -15.44
N THR A 185 -14.95 -19.23 -14.45
CA THR A 185 -16.15 -20.07 -14.44
C THR A 185 -17.04 -19.77 -15.66
N LYS A 186 -17.27 -18.50 -15.98
CA LYS A 186 -18.12 -18.12 -17.12
C LYS A 186 -17.50 -18.48 -18.47
N LEU A 187 -16.21 -18.24 -18.64
CA LEU A 187 -15.49 -18.62 -19.86
C LEU A 187 -15.47 -20.14 -20.03
N HIS A 188 -15.22 -20.89 -18.95
CA HIS A 188 -15.20 -22.35 -18.99
C HIS A 188 -16.56 -22.96 -19.33
N GLN A 189 -17.67 -22.42 -18.79
CA GLN A 189 -19.03 -22.84 -19.16
C GLN A 189 -19.32 -22.69 -20.66
N LYS A 190 -18.64 -21.75 -21.32
CA LYS A 190 -18.79 -21.43 -22.74
C LYS A 190 -17.66 -22.02 -23.60
N GLY A 191 -16.78 -22.87 -23.04
CA GLY A 191 -15.66 -23.45 -23.78
C GLY A 191 -14.61 -22.42 -24.25
N VAL A 192 -14.57 -21.22 -23.65
CA VAL A 192 -13.63 -20.15 -24.00
C VAL A 192 -12.45 -20.15 -23.01
N LYS A 193 -11.24 -19.87 -23.52
CA LYS A 193 -10.01 -19.77 -22.71
C LYS A 193 -9.46 -18.34 -22.69
N GLN A 194 -8.53 -18.08 -21.77
CA GLN A 194 -7.72 -16.86 -21.76
C GLN A 194 -6.40 -17.12 -22.50
N GLY A 195 -5.86 -16.10 -23.17
CA GLY A 195 -4.62 -16.23 -23.93
C GLY A 195 -3.38 -16.12 -23.04
N ASP A 196 -2.32 -16.86 -23.35
CA ASP A 196 -1.07 -16.81 -22.58
C ASP A 196 -0.42 -15.42 -22.60
N ARG A 197 -0.51 -14.71 -23.73
CA ARG A 197 0.02 -13.33 -23.86
C ARG A 197 -0.74 -12.35 -22.96
N GLN A 198 -2.06 -12.50 -22.88
CA GLN A 198 -2.93 -11.71 -22.01
C GLN A 198 -2.53 -11.91 -20.55
N MET A 199 -2.45 -13.16 -20.09
CA MET A 199 -2.14 -13.50 -18.71
C MET A 199 -0.71 -13.13 -18.32
N THR A 200 0.25 -13.29 -19.22
CA THR A 200 1.65 -12.88 -18.99
C THR A 200 1.77 -11.37 -18.86
N ALA A 201 1.15 -10.60 -19.76
CA ALA A 201 1.19 -9.14 -19.72
C ALA A 201 0.58 -8.59 -18.43
N VAL A 202 -0.62 -9.08 -18.06
CA VAL A 202 -1.29 -8.67 -16.83
C VAL A 202 -0.48 -9.09 -15.61
N GLY A 203 0.06 -10.32 -15.59
CA GLY A 203 0.91 -10.82 -14.49
C GLY A 203 2.12 -9.93 -14.23
N LEU A 204 2.84 -9.52 -15.29
CA LEU A 204 3.98 -8.61 -15.19
C LEU A 204 3.59 -7.21 -14.69
N VAL A 205 2.47 -6.66 -15.19
CA VAL A 205 1.96 -5.35 -14.74
C VAL A 205 1.57 -5.41 -13.27
N VAL A 206 0.80 -6.43 -12.86
CA VAL A 206 0.35 -6.62 -11.47
C VAL A 206 1.55 -6.80 -10.54
N ALA A 207 2.56 -7.59 -10.93
CA ALA A 207 3.80 -7.74 -10.16
C ALA A 207 4.52 -6.39 -9.98
N GLY A 208 4.62 -5.58 -11.04
CA GLY A 208 5.18 -4.23 -10.98
C GLY A 208 4.40 -3.30 -10.06
N LEU A 209 3.06 -3.32 -10.13
CA LEU A 209 2.20 -2.51 -9.25
C LEU A 209 2.36 -2.92 -7.78
N PHE A 210 2.43 -4.21 -7.45
CA PHE A 210 2.70 -4.67 -6.09
C PHE A 210 4.06 -4.19 -5.58
N LEU A 211 5.10 -4.22 -6.42
CA LEU A 211 6.41 -3.65 -6.07
C LEU A 211 6.25 -2.16 -5.72
N PHE A 212 5.51 -1.38 -6.50
CA PHE A 212 5.32 0.05 -6.21
C PHE A 212 4.44 0.33 -4.99
N VAL A 213 3.47 -0.53 -4.68
CA VAL A 213 2.69 -0.46 -3.42
C VAL A 213 3.60 -0.61 -2.21
N THR A 214 4.53 -1.58 -2.23
CA THR A 214 5.46 -1.81 -1.10
C THR A 214 6.49 -0.69 -0.90
N ARG A 215 6.67 0.22 -1.87
CA ARG A 215 7.54 1.40 -1.72
C ARG A 215 6.88 2.60 -1.05
N GLY A 216 5.65 2.44 -0.53
CA GLY A 216 5.00 3.47 0.29
C GLY A 216 5.83 3.83 1.52
N LYS A 217 5.94 5.12 1.84
CA LYS A 217 6.75 5.60 2.97
C LYS A 217 5.88 5.96 4.17
N PRO A 218 6.37 5.69 5.41
CA PRO A 218 5.67 6.13 6.62
C PRO A 218 5.73 7.65 6.79
N LEU A 219 4.72 8.20 7.48
CA LEU A 219 4.73 9.61 7.87
C LEU A 219 5.64 9.85 9.09
N SER A 220 6.29 11.02 9.13
CA SER A 220 7.20 11.42 10.22
C SER A 220 6.52 11.70 11.57
N LYS A 221 5.20 11.90 11.56
CA LYS A 221 4.36 12.10 12.76
C LYS A 221 3.49 10.86 12.99
N ILE A 222 3.53 10.34 14.21
CA ILE A 222 2.69 9.22 14.64
C ILE A 222 1.28 9.75 14.99
N SER A 223 0.25 9.15 14.40
CA SER A 223 -1.15 9.43 14.72
C SER A 223 -1.63 8.60 15.92
N PRO A 224 -2.53 9.11 16.77
CA PRO A 224 -3.11 8.32 17.88
C PRO A 224 -3.96 7.13 17.38
N ARG A 225 -4.46 7.18 16.14
CA ARG A 225 -5.27 6.10 15.56
C ARG A 225 -4.44 4.84 15.34
N LYS A 226 -4.94 3.66 15.70
CA LYS A 226 -4.27 2.38 15.46
C LYS A 226 -4.62 1.85 14.06
N PRO A 227 -3.68 1.19 13.35
CA PRO A 227 -4.02 0.41 12.16
C PRO A 227 -5.01 -0.71 12.49
N PRO A 228 -5.71 -1.28 11.48
CA PRO A 228 -6.50 -2.47 11.70
C PRO A 228 -5.60 -3.63 12.12
N SER A 229 -6.09 -4.47 13.02
CA SER A 229 -5.31 -5.55 13.65
C SER A 229 -5.36 -6.89 12.93
N SER A 230 -6.31 -7.07 12.00
CA SER A 230 -6.50 -8.33 11.28
C SER A 230 -7.05 -8.10 9.88
N VAL A 231 -6.69 -9.00 8.97
CA VAL A 231 -7.21 -9.05 7.60
C VAL A 231 -8.69 -9.46 7.59
N LEU A 232 -9.11 -10.33 8.51
CA LEU A 232 -10.48 -10.84 8.59
C LEU A 232 -11.37 -10.03 9.54
N CYS A 233 -11.05 -8.75 9.75
CA CYS A 233 -11.95 -7.88 10.49
C CYS A 233 -13.21 -7.57 9.65
N LYS A 234 -14.33 -7.31 10.34
CA LYS A 234 -15.64 -7.04 9.71
C LYS A 234 -15.56 -5.92 8.67
N GLU A 235 -14.75 -4.90 8.93
CA GLU A 235 -14.44 -3.80 8.01
C GLU A 235 -13.91 -4.30 6.67
N THR A 236 -12.82 -5.05 6.73
CA THR A 236 -12.10 -5.52 5.56
C THR A 236 -12.98 -6.48 4.76
N LEU A 237 -13.71 -7.37 5.44
CA LEU A 237 -14.66 -8.29 4.81
C LEU A 237 -15.80 -7.55 4.12
N LEU A 238 -16.46 -6.61 4.81
CA LEU A 238 -17.54 -5.81 4.23
C LEU A 238 -17.07 -5.05 2.99
N SER A 239 -15.91 -4.41 3.09
CA SER A 239 -15.29 -3.70 1.96
C SER A 239 -15.00 -4.63 0.79
N MET A 240 -14.39 -5.80 1.02
CA MET A 240 -14.12 -6.78 -0.04
C MET A 240 -15.41 -7.31 -0.68
N THR A 241 -16.44 -7.59 0.11
CA THR A 241 -17.75 -8.06 -0.38
C THR A 241 -18.44 -7.01 -1.24
N VAL A 242 -18.47 -5.75 -0.81
CA VAL A 242 -19.09 -4.66 -1.58
C VAL A 242 -18.31 -4.38 -2.86
N GLN A 243 -16.98 -4.35 -2.81
CA GLN A 243 -16.15 -4.20 -4.01
C GLN A 243 -16.39 -5.35 -5.00
N PHE A 244 -16.40 -6.60 -4.52
CA PHE A 244 -16.70 -7.76 -5.36
C PHE A 244 -18.10 -7.69 -5.95
N ALA A 245 -19.12 -7.28 -5.19
CA ALA A 245 -20.49 -7.17 -5.69
C ALA A 245 -20.61 -6.14 -6.84
N ILE A 246 -19.91 -5.01 -6.76
CA ILE A 246 -19.89 -4.00 -7.83
C ILE A 246 -19.21 -4.57 -9.08
N HIS A 247 -18.02 -5.16 -8.93
CA HIS A 247 -17.31 -5.80 -10.03
C HIS A 247 -18.11 -6.97 -10.63
N PHE A 248 -18.81 -7.74 -9.80
CA PHE A 248 -19.67 -8.84 -10.22
C PHE A 248 -20.76 -8.34 -11.18
N VAL A 249 -21.45 -7.24 -10.83
CA VAL A 249 -22.48 -6.65 -11.70
C VAL A 249 -21.85 -6.22 -13.03
N ALA A 250 -20.75 -5.48 -13.01
CA ALA A 250 -20.08 -5.03 -14.23
C ALA A 250 -19.63 -6.21 -15.13
N ILE A 251 -19.01 -7.23 -14.54
CA ILE A 251 -18.56 -8.43 -15.27
C ILE A 251 -19.73 -9.22 -15.83
N MET A 252 -20.82 -9.41 -15.07
CA MET A 252 -22.00 -10.12 -15.55
C MET A 252 -22.70 -9.36 -16.67
N THR A 253 -22.85 -8.04 -16.56
CA THR A 253 -23.40 -7.21 -17.65
C THR A 253 -22.54 -7.30 -18.90
N VAL A 254 -21.21 -7.19 -18.79
CA VAL A 254 -20.30 -7.31 -19.94
C VAL A 254 -20.33 -8.71 -20.54
N THR A 255 -20.38 -9.76 -19.71
CA THR A 255 -20.47 -11.16 -20.16
C THR A 255 -21.74 -11.37 -20.97
N TYR A 256 -22.87 -10.92 -20.43
CA TYR A 256 -24.17 -11.05 -21.09
C TYR A 256 -24.27 -10.23 -22.38
N MET A 257 -23.77 -9.00 -22.36
CA MET A 257 -23.64 -8.15 -23.55
C MET A 257 -22.80 -8.79 -24.65
N SER A 258 -21.74 -9.51 -24.28
CA SER A 258 -20.83 -10.15 -25.23
C SER A 258 -21.35 -11.48 -25.76
N ASP A 259 -22.14 -12.20 -24.98
CA ASP A 259 -22.67 -13.54 -25.32
C ASP A 259 -23.55 -13.50 -26.58
N VAL A 260 -24.29 -12.40 -26.79
CA VAL A 260 -25.13 -12.20 -27.99
C VAL A 260 -24.32 -12.14 -29.29
N TYR A 261 -23.02 -11.84 -29.20
CA TYR A 261 -22.11 -11.75 -30.35
C TYR A 261 -21.27 -13.02 -30.53
N VAL A 262 -21.51 -14.06 -29.74
CA VAL A 262 -20.84 -15.35 -29.88
C VAL A 262 -21.75 -16.28 -30.69
N ASP A 263 -21.20 -16.85 -31.77
CA ASP A 263 -21.91 -17.84 -32.59
C ASP A 263 -21.88 -19.21 -31.86
N PRO A 264 -23.04 -19.75 -31.44
CA PRO A 264 -23.11 -21.05 -30.78
C PRO A 264 -22.69 -22.23 -31.68
N TYR A 265 -22.68 -22.01 -32.99
CA TYR A 265 -22.44 -23.04 -34.02
C TYR A 265 -21.04 -22.99 -34.61
N ASP A 266 -20.17 -22.07 -34.16
CA ASP A 266 -18.76 -22.05 -34.59
C ASP A 266 -18.03 -23.29 -34.04
N PRO A 267 -17.68 -24.27 -34.89
CA PRO A 267 -17.08 -25.54 -34.46
C PRO A 267 -15.67 -25.36 -33.87
N SER A 268 -15.08 -24.17 -34.04
CA SER A 268 -13.71 -23.86 -33.65
C SER A 268 -13.60 -22.94 -32.42
N ALA A 269 -14.64 -22.16 -32.08
CA ALA A 269 -14.54 -21.11 -31.07
C ALA A 269 -14.97 -21.49 -29.63
N MET A 270 -15.70 -22.60 -29.44
CA MET A 270 -16.33 -22.95 -28.15
C MET A 270 -16.23 -24.42 -27.80
N VAL A 271 -15.05 -25.01 -27.99
CA VAL A 271 -14.79 -26.41 -27.64
C VAL A 271 -14.25 -26.49 -26.22
N PRO A 272 -14.93 -27.18 -25.27
CA PRO A 272 -14.37 -27.46 -23.96
C PRO A 272 -12.97 -28.07 -24.10
N ASP A 273 -12.00 -27.49 -23.39
CA ASP A 273 -10.59 -27.88 -23.45
C ASP A 273 -9.86 -27.69 -24.80
N GLY A 274 -10.47 -27.03 -25.78
CA GLY A 274 -9.85 -26.66 -27.07
C GLY A 274 -8.71 -25.62 -26.97
N PRO A 275 -8.02 -25.29 -28.08
CA PRO A 275 -7.01 -24.24 -28.10
C PRO A 275 -7.63 -22.85 -27.86
N PHE A 276 -6.81 -21.89 -27.44
CA PHE A 276 -7.26 -20.50 -27.27
C PHE A 276 -7.58 -19.87 -28.63
N ASN A 277 -8.84 -19.46 -28.81
CA ASN A 277 -9.31 -18.69 -29.95
C ASN A 277 -9.89 -17.35 -29.47
N PRO A 278 -9.36 -16.21 -29.95
CA PRO A 278 -9.80 -14.90 -29.48
C PRO A 278 -11.19 -14.57 -30.02
N ASN A 279 -12.10 -14.18 -29.13
CA ASN A 279 -13.46 -13.78 -29.47
C ASN A 279 -13.92 -12.56 -28.66
N THR A 280 -15.11 -12.03 -28.98
CA THR A 280 -15.69 -10.86 -28.32
C THR A 280 -15.85 -11.07 -26.81
N LEU A 281 -16.32 -12.25 -26.40
CA LEU A 281 -16.51 -12.60 -24.99
C LEU A 281 -15.20 -12.60 -24.21
N ASN A 282 -14.15 -13.25 -24.74
CA ASN A 282 -12.81 -13.23 -24.15
C ASN A 282 -12.28 -11.79 -24.04
N THR A 283 -12.36 -11.01 -25.12
CA THR A 283 -11.81 -9.65 -25.16
C THR A 283 -12.50 -8.73 -24.16
N ALA A 284 -13.84 -8.71 -24.16
CA ALA A 284 -14.61 -7.82 -23.28
C ALA A 284 -14.46 -8.21 -21.81
N THR A 285 -14.51 -9.51 -21.49
CA THR A 285 -14.31 -10.00 -20.11
C THR A 285 -12.87 -9.78 -19.64
N PHE A 286 -11.87 -9.91 -20.51
CA PHE A 286 -10.47 -9.58 -20.21
C PHE A 286 -10.31 -8.11 -19.85
N LEU A 287 -10.84 -7.19 -20.66
CA LEU A 287 -10.74 -5.74 -20.42
C LEU A 287 -11.38 -5.32 -19.09
N VAL A 288 -12.58 -5.80 -18.77
CA VAL A 288 -13.24 -5.49 -17.48
C VAL A 288 -12.52 -6.16 -16.30
N THR A 289 -11.89 -7.32 -16.48
CA THR A 289 -11.06 -7.97 -15.45
C THR A 289 -9.80 -7.16 -15.15
N VAL A 290 -9.13 -6.65 -16.19
CA VAL A 290 -7.98 -5.75 -16.05
C VAL A 290 -8.40 -4.45 -15.36
N LEU A 291 -9.55 -3.89 -15.71
CA LEU A 291 -10.12 -2.74 -15.00
C LEU A 291 -10.31 -3.03 -13.52
N ALA A 292 -11.03 -4.10 -13.17
CA ALA A 292 -11.29 -4.47 -11.78
C ALA A 292 -9.97 -4.63 -11.01
N THR A 293 -8.97 -5.24 -11.64
CA THR A 293 -7.61 -5.38 -11.08
C THR A 293 -6.96 -4.02 -10.82
N ILE A 294 -7.02 -3.06 -11.74
CA ILE A 294 -6.46 -1.71 -11.54
C ILE A 294 -7.25 -0.95 -10.46
N ASN A 295 -8.57 -1.07 -10.48
CA ASN A 295 -9.48 -0.46 -9.50
C ASN A 295 -9.15 -0.94 -8.08
N THR A 296 -8.85 -2.23 -7.88
CA THR A 296 -8.48 -2.73 -6.55
C THR A 296 -7.20 -2.07 -6.03
N PHE A 297 -6.20 -1.79 -6.86
CA PHE A 297 -5.00 -1.05 -6.44
C PHE A 297 -5.32 0.39 -6.03
N VAL A 298 -6.10 1.11 -6.84
CA VAL A 298 -6.44 2.52 -6.59
C VAL A 298 -7.28 2.67 -5.33
N VAL A 299 -8.36 1.88 -5.25
CA VAL A 299 -9.38 1.99 -4.22
C VAL A 299 -8.83 1.51 -2.88
N ASN A 300 -8.10 0.39 -2.85
CA ASN A 300 -7.58 -0.15 -1.61
C ASN A 300 -6.33 0.57 -1.09
N TYR A 301 -5.64 1.39 -1.89
CA TYR A 301 -4.49 2.15 -1.38
C TYR A 301 -4.91 3.08 -0.23
N ARG A 302 -4.31 2.87 0.94
CA ARG A 302 -4.63 3.59 2.18
C ARG A 302 -3.46 4.49 2.55
N GLY A 303 -3.62 5.81 2.40
CA GLY A 303 -2.58 6.79 2.73
C GLY A 303 -2.58 7.22 4.20
N ARG A 304 -2.83 8.53 4.40
CA ARG A 304 -2.89 9.13 5.74
C ARG A 304 -3.96 8.43 6.60
N PRO A 305 -3.73 8.26 7.92
CA PRO A 305 -2.70 8.90 8.74
C PRO A 305 -1.42 8.07 8.95
N PHE A 306 -1.20 6.98 8.21
CA PHE A 306 -0.09 6.04 8.47
C PHE A 306 1.05 6.16 7.46
N MET A 307 0.72 6.36 6.19
CA MET A 307 1.68 6.47 5.09
C MET A 307 1.33 7.61 4.15
N GLU A 308 2.23 7.88 3.21
CA GLU A 308 2.00 8.83 2.12
C GLU A 308 0.75 8.47 1.31
N ASN A 309 0.09 9.48 0.74
CA ASN A 309 -1.07 9.29 -0.12
C ASN A 309 -0.67 8.71 -1.49
N LEU A 310 -1.65 8.17 -2.23
CA LEU A 310 -1.42 7.60 -3.55
C LEU A 310 -0.69 8.58 -4.50
N THR A 311 -1.09 9.85 -4.49
CA THR A 311 -0.50 10.92 -5.30
C THR A 311 0.95 11.27 -4.93
N GLU A 312 1.36 11.00 -3.69
CA GLU A 312 2.73 11.23 -3.21
C GLU A 312 3.65 10.06 -3.65
N ASN A 313 3.12 8.85 -3.80
CA ASN A 313 3.81 7.72 -4.42
C ASN A 313 3.83 7.85 -5.96
N LYS A 314 4.75 8.68 -6.46
CA LYS A 314 4.85 9.02 -7.89
C LYS A 314 4.99 7.82 -8.82
N LEU A 315 5.68 6.75 -8.38
CA LEU A 315 5.85 5.55 -9.19
C LEU A 315 4.50 4.85 -9.39
N LEU A 316 3.84 4.50 -8.29
CA LEU A 316 2.55 3.82 -8.33
C LEU A 316 1.50 4.68 -9.06
N PHE A 317 1.41 5.97 -8.74
CA PHE A 317 0.41 6.86 -9.33
C PHE A 317 0.55 6.99 -10.84
N ARG A 318 1.77 7.21 -11.35
CA ARG A 318 2.02 7.30 -12.80
C ARG A 318 1.78 5.97 -13.50
N SER A 319 2.19 4.85 -12.88
CA SER A 319 1.94 3.52 -13.45
C SER A 319 0.45 3.22 -13.56
N LEU A 320 -0.36 3.57 -12.55
CA LEU A 320 -1.81 3.41 -12.61
C LEU A 320 -2.46 4.27 -13.70
N GLN A 321 -2.01 5.52 -13.88
CA GLN A 321 -2.46 6.38 -14.97
C GLN A 321 -2.17 5.76 -16.34
N VAL A 322 -0.95 5.22 -16.53
CA VAL A 322 -0.57 4.51 -17.76
C VAL A 322 -1.43 3.26 -17.96
N CYS A 323 -1.71 2.49 -16.89
CA CYS A 323 -2.56 1.31 -16.98
C CYS A 323 -3.99 1.65 -17.43
N TYR A 324 -4.61 2.69 -16.88
CA TYR A 324 -5.92 3.15 -17.35
C TYR A 324 -5.86 3.65 -18.80
N ALA A 325 -4.84 4.44 -19.16
CA ALA A 325 -4.69 4.94 -20.52
C ALA A 325 -4.57 3.80 -21.54
N VAL A 326 -3.70 2.82 -21.28
CA VAL A 326 -3.52 1.62 -22.10
C VAL A 326 -4.84 0.84 -22.20
N LEU A 327 -5.52 0.64 -21.07
CA LEU A 327 -6.79 -0.08 -21.03
C LEU A 327 -7.87 0.58 -21.90
N PHE A 328 -8.04 1.91 -21.82
CA PHE A 328 -9.01 2.63 -22.65
C PHE A 328 -8.58 2.72 -24.12
N VAL A 329 -7.28 2.79 -24.41
CA VAL A 329 -6.75 2.66 -25.79
C VAL A 329 -7.13 1.31 -26.40
N CYS A 330 -7.02 0.23 -25.62
CA CYS A 330 -7.44 -1.10 -26.06
C CYS A 330 -8.96 -1.20 -26.24
N ALA A 331 -9.74 -0.74 -25.26
CA ALA A 331 -11.21 -0.82 -25.26
C ALA A 331 -11.86 -0.01 -26.39
N LEU A 332 -11.29 1.15 -26.72
CA LEU A 332 -11.73 2.00 -27.83
C LEU A 332 -11.09 1.61 -29.18
N ASP A 333 -10.16 0.65 -29.18
CA ASP A 333 -9.46 0.18 -30.37
C ASP A 333 -8.72 1.31 -31.13
N ILE A 334 -8.15 2.26 -30.37
CA ILE A 334 -7.45 3.45 -30.92
C ILE A 334 -6.12 3.03 -31.57
N PHE A 335 -5.46 2.00 -31.03
CA PHE A 335 -4.18 1.50 -31.52
C PHE A 335 -4.21 -0.02 -31.74
N PRO A 336 -4.67 -0.49 -32.92
CA PRO A 336 -4.85 -1.91 -33.22
C PRO A 336 -3.61 -2.80 -33.04
N PRO A 337 -2.36 -2.35 -33.30
CA PRO A 337 -1.18 -3.20 -33.07
C PRO A 337 -1.03 -3.68 -31.62
N LEU A 338 -1.46 -2.87 -30.65
CA LEU A 338 -1.48 -3.27 -29.24
C LEU A 338 -2.57 -4.30 -28.94
N ASN A 339 -3.73 -4.15 -29.55
CA ASN A 339 -4.81 -5.14 -29.45
C ASN A 339 -4.37 -6.49 -30.04
N GLN A 340 -3.67 -6.48 -31.17
CA GLN A 340 -3.10 -7.69 -31.78
C GLN A 340 -2.01 -8.33 -30.91
N LEU A 341 -1.14 -7.53 -30.28
CA LEU A 341 -0.13 -8.04 -29.34
C LEU A 341 -0.78 -8.79 -28.17
N LEU A 342 -1.89 -8.28 -27.65
CA LEU A 342 -2.68 -8.86 -26.57
C LEU A 342 -3.72 -9.89 -27.05
N GLN A 343 -3.72 -10.25 -28.33
CA GLN A 343 -4.68 -11.20 -28.92
C GLN A 343 -6.15 -10.81 -28.65
N LEU A 344 -6.46 -9.51 -28.73
CA LEU A 344 -7.80 -8.97 -28.55
C LEU A 344 -8.51 -8.93 -29.91
N THR A 345 -9.74 -9.44 -29.93
CA THR A 345 -10.63 -9.40 -31.09
C THR A 345 -11.23 -7.99 -31.22
N PRO A 346 -11.33 -7.43 -32.43
CA PRO A 346 -12.03 -6.17 -32.64
C PRO A 346 -13.46 -6.24 -32.10
N LEU A 347 -13.79 -5.33 -31.19
CA LEU A 347 -15.13 -5.27 -30.61
C LEU A 347 -16.16 -4.82 -31.66
N PRO A 348 -17.40 -5.37 -31.65
CA PRO A 348 -18.44 -5.05 -32.62
C PRO A 348 -18.71 -3.55 -32.74
N SER A 349 -18.91 -3.07 -33.96
CA SER A 349 -19.30 -1.67 -34.24
C SER A 349 -20.77 -1.51 -34.61
N THR A 350 -21.47 -2.61 -34.87
CA THR A 350 -22.88 -2.66 -35.30
C THR A 350 -23.73 -3.42 -34.28
N GLY A 351 -25.05 -3.32 -34.41
CA GLY A 351 -26.02 -4.09 -33.64
C GLY A 351 -25.80 -5.62 -33.71
N PRO A 352 -26.49 -6.39 -32.85
CA PRO A 352 -26.32 -7.84 -32.76
C PRO A 352 -26.57 -8.52 -34.12
N PRO A 353 -25.79 -9.56 -34.47
CA PRO A 353 -25.95 -10.23 -35.75
C PRO A 353 -27.29 -10.99 -35.85
N SER A 354 -27.85 -11.07 -37.06
CA SER A 354 -29.21 -11.56 -37.35
C SER A 354 -29.46 -13.03 -36.98
N PHE A 355 -28.43 -13.86 -36.85
CA PHE A 355 -28.56 -15.27 -36.47
C PHE A 355 -29.00 -15.47 -35.01
N ASN A 356 -28.75 -14.50 -34.11
CA ASN A 356 -29.26 -14.54 -32.73
C ASN A 356 -30.56 -13.74 -32.55
N VAL A 357 -31.09 -13.09 -33.58
CA VAL A 357 -32.36 -12.32 -33.49
C VAL A 357 -33.57 -13.25 -33.64
N ASN A 358 -33.43 -14.37 -34.35
CA ASN A 358 -34.53 -15.28 -34.66
C ASN A 358 -34.79 -16.36 -33.60
N ASP A 359 -33.78 -16.77 -32.82
CA ASP A 359 -33.94 -17.72 -31.71
C ASP A 359 -34.50 -17.04 -30.43
N VAL A 360 -34.48 -15.70 -30.40
CA VAL A 360 -35.02 -14.88 -29.30
C VAL A 360 -36.54 -14.69 -29.42
N GLY A 361 -37.14 -15.06 -30.55
CA GLY A 361 -38.56 -14.85 -30.84
C GLY A 361 -39.54 -15.94 -30.38
N GLN A 362 -39.10 -17.03 -29.72
CA GLN A 362 -39.99 -18.15 -29.37
C GLN A 362 -39.98 -18.62 -27.91
N GLY A 363 -39.22 -17.99 -27.02
CA GLY A 363 -39.30 -18.23 -25.57
C GLY A 363 -40.04 -17.09 -24.88
N GLY A 364 -41.33 -17.29 -24.56
CA GLY A 364 -42.14 -16.30 -23.86
C GLY A 364 -41.59 -15.94 -22.49
N ASP A 365 -40.95 -14.78 -22.40
CA ASP A 365 -41.20 -13.69 -21.46
C ASP A 365 -40.30 -12.51 -21.90
N ASP A 366 -40.95 -11.42 -22.27
CA ASP A 366 -40.35 -10.18 -22.78
C ASP A 366 -39.63 -9.45 -21.61
N ASP A 367 -38.47 -9.99 -21.21
CA ASP A 367 -37.70 -9.50 -20.07
C ASP A 367 -37.00 -8.17 -20.41
N SER A 368 -37.64 -7.07 -19.97
CA SER A 368 -37.29 -5.65 -20.21
C SER A 368 -35.79 -5.30 -20.23
N ILE A 369 -34.94 -6.01 -19.49
CA ILE A 369 -33.50 -5.69 -19.35
C ILE A 369 -32.70 -6.07 -20.60
N GLN A 370 -33.00 -7.21 -21.23
CA GLN A 370 -32.29 -7.67 -22.43
C GLN A 370 -32.57 -6.73 -23.61
N GLY A 371 -33.85 -6.40 -23.82
CA GLY A 371 -34.30 -5.47 -24.85
C GLY A 371 -33.72 -4.07 -24.66
N MET A 372 -33.76 -3.53 -23.42
CA MET A 372 -33.13 -2.24 -23.11
C MET A 372 -31.62 -2.23 -23.39
N MET A 373 -30.92 -3.33 -23.06
CA MET A 373 -29.48 -3.43 -23.30
C MET A 373 -29.16 -3.45 -24.80
N LEU A 374 -29.89 -4.22 -25.59
CA LEU A 374 -29.69 -4.30 -27.05
C LEU A 374 -30.02 -2.97 -27.74
N GLN A 375 -31.11 -2.30 -27.34
CA GLN A 375 -31.43 -0.95 -27.82
C GLN A 375 -30.34 0.06 -27.48
N ALA A 376 -29.79 -0.01 -26.27
CA ALA A 376 -28.71 0.87 -25.87
C ALA A 376 -27.41 0.59 -26.65
N ILE A 377 -27.08 -0.68 -26.90
CA ILE A 377 -25.91 -1.04 -27.74
C ILE A 377 -26.09 -0.53 -29.17
N ASP A 378 -27.29 -0.62 -29.74
CA ASP A 378 -27.57 -0.10 -31.08
C ASP A 378 -27.46 1.44 -31.14
N ALA A 379 -27.86 2.13 -30.07
CA ALA A 379 -27.82 3.59 -30.00
C ALA A 379 -26.41 4.18 -29.80
N ILE A 380 -25.58 3.58 -28.94
CA ILE A 380 -24.27 4.15 -28.57
C ILE A 380 -23.05 3.31 -29.01
N GLY A 381 -23.27 2.08 -29.47
CA GLY A 381 -22.22 1.15 -29.89
C GLY A 381 -21.60 0.37 -28.72
N PHE A 382 -21.23 -0.89 -29.00
CA PHE A 382 -20.69 -1.84 -28.02
C PHE A 382 -19.45 -1.28 -27.28
N ARG A 383 -18.51 -0.68 -28.02
CA ARG A 383 -17.25 -0.13 -27.48
C ARG A 383 -17.50 0.97 -26.44
N LEU A 384 -18.43 1.88 -26.76
CA LEU A 384 -18.76 2.99 -25.86
C LEU A 384 -19.55 2.48 -24.65
N MET A 385 -20.49 1.56 -24.85
CA MET A 385 -21.20 0.90 -23.75
C MET A 385 -20.23 0.20 -22.79
N LEU A 386 -19.26 -0.55 -23.30
CA LEU A 386 -18.21 -1.17 -22.48
C LEU A 386 -17.45 -0.12 -21.66
N CYS A 387 -17.03 0.98 -22.28
CA CYS A 387 -16.35 2.07 -21.57
C CYS A 387 -17.23 2.73 -20.50
N VAL A 388 -18.54 2.89 -20.75
CA VAL A 388 -19.50 3.42 -19.78
C VAL A 388 -19.60 2.48 -18.57
N ILE A 389 -19.76 1.17 -18.80
CA ILE A 389 -19.80 0.16 -17.73
C ILE A 389 -18.50 0.20 -16.92
N MET A 390 -17.35 0.29 -17.57
CA MET A 390 -16.04 0.39 -16.92
C MET A 390 -15.94 1.66 -16.05
N CYS A 391 -16.37 2.81 -16.56
CA CYS A 391 -16.37 4.06 -15.79
C CYS A 391 -17.32 4.00 -14.59
N LEU A 392 -18.51 3.41 -14.75
CA LEU A 392 -19.48 3.23 -13.67
C LEU A 392 -18.94 2.28 -12.60
N ASP A 393 -18.31 1.18 -12.97
CA ASP A 393 -17.63 0.27 -12.05
C ASP A 393 -16.60 1.03 -11.21
N THR A 394 -15.66 1.74 -11.86
CA THR A 394 -14.65 2.56 -11.17
C THR A 394 -15.26 3.60 -10.23
N ALA A 395 -16.33 4.29 -10.67
CA ALA A 395 -17.00 5.29 -9.86
C ALA A 395 -17.67 4.66 -8.62
N PHE A 396 -18.47 3.61 -8.81
CA PHE A 396 -19.19 2.95 -7.72
C PHE A 396 -18.25 2.30 -6.72
N VAL A 397 -17.18 1.62 -7.17
CA VAL A 397 -16.21 1.00 -6.25
C VAL A 397 -15.45 2.06 -5.44
N THR A 398 -15.16 3.22 -6.05
CA THR A 398 -14.49 4.33 -5.37
C THR A 398 -15.41 4.99 -4.34
N LEU A 399 -16.68 5.22 -4.70
CA LEU A 399 -17.67 5.82 -3.82
C LEU A 399 -18.01 4.91 -2.64
N SER A 400 -18.20 3.61 -2.88
CA SER A 400 -18.53 2.65 -1.84
C SER A 400 -17.40 2.51 -0.83
N GLU A 401 -16.14 2.42 -1.27
CA GLU A 401 -15.00 2.37 -0.36
C GLU A 401 -14.85 3.66 0.44
N LYS A 402 -15.06 4.83 -0.17
CA LYS A 402 -15.04 6.11 0.55
C LYS A 402 -16.14 6.19 1.61
N ALA A 403 -17.34 5.72 1.28
CA ALA A 403 -18.46 5.68 2.22
C ALA A 403 -18.18 4.73 3.39
N ILE A 404 -17.70 3.51 3.11
CA ILE A 404 -17.31 2.55 4.16
C ILE A 404 -16.24 3.15 5.07
N ARG A 405 -15.20 3.78 4.50
CA ARG A 405 -14.17 4.47 5.30
C ARG A 405 -14.75 5.59 6.16
N SER A 406 -15.63 6.43 5.62
CA SER A 406 -16.21 7.53 6.38
C SER A 406 -17.04 7.06 7.57
N VAL A 407 -17.79 5.97 7.41
CA VAL A 407 -18.62 5.39 8.49
C VAL A 407 -17.77 4.70 9.55
N MET A 408 -16.61 4.17 9.17
CA MET A 408 -15.74 3.41 10.06
C MET A 408 -14.64 4.24 10.73
N ASP A 409 -14.34 5.41 10.15
CA ASP A 409 -13.35 6.36 10.67
C ASP A 409 -13.96 7.40 11.62
N GLY A 410 -15.28 7.62 11.53
CA GLY A 410 -16.07 8.45 12.45
C GLY A 410 -16.57 7.64 13.64
#